data_AF-A0AA40P4N4-F1
#
_entry.id   AF-A0AA40P4N4-F1
#
_cell.length_a   1.000
_cell.length_b   1.000
_cell.length_c   1.000
_cell.angle_alpha   90.00
_cell.angle_beta   90.00
_cell.angle_gamma   90.00
#
_symmetry.space_group_name_H-M   'P 1'
#
loop_
_entity.id
_entity.type
_entity.pdbx_description
1 polymer ?
#
loop_
_entity_poly.entity_id
_entity_poly.type
_entity_poly.pdbx_seq_one_letter_code
_entity_poly.pdbx_strand_id
1 'polypeptide(L)' 'MADKAIGQISRYMGWIKKNLAKGKMVKGVIVAKSISSNLRHAIVAVPNVSLFEYEVAFSLNQIQEADESL' A
#
# COMPACT_ATOMS: atom_id res chain seq x y z
N MET A 1 13.44 6.23 -3.28
CA MET A 1 12.00 5.84 -3.24
C MET A 1 11.48 5.71 -1.82
N ALA A 2 12.21 5.05 -0.91
CA ALA A 2 11.83 4.92 0.50
C ALA A 2 11.52 6.28 1.17
N ASP A 3 12.42 7.26 1.03
CA ASP A 3 12.24 8.59 1.65
C ASP A 3 11.00 9.32 1.14
N LYS A 4 10.66 9.13 -0.14
CA LYS A 4 9.43 9.70 -0.74
C LYS A 4 8.18 9.08 -0.10
N ALA A 5 8.14 7.75 0.04
CA ALA A 5 7.00 7.06 0.66
C ALA A 5 6.84 7.45 2.14
N ILE A 6 7.94 7.50 2.89
CA ILE A 6 7.96 7.96 4.29
C ILE A 6 7.49 9.41 4.41
N GLY A 7 8.01 10.31 3.56
CA GLY A 7 7.59 11.72 3.57
C GLY A 7 6.13 11.93 3.17
N GLN A 8 5.59 11.10 2.27
CA GLN A 8 4.17 11.14 1.90
C GLN A 8 3.30 10.68 3.08
N ILE A 9 3.55 9.49 3.61
CA ILE A 9 2.69 8.94 4.66
C ILE A 9 2.76 9.78 5.94
N SER A 10 3.93 10.33 6.28
CA SER A 10 4.11 11.20 7.44
C SER A 10 3.27 12.48 7.32
N ARG A 11 3.22 13.09 6.12
CA ARG A 11 2.38 14.28 5.86
C ARG A 11 0.89 13.97 5.99
N TYR A 12 0.43 12.86 5.40
CA TYR A 12 -0.98 12.47 5.48
C TYR A 12 -1.39 12.14 6.92
N MET A 13 -0.62 11.30 7.61
CA MET A 13 -0.89 10.97 9.00
C MET A 13 -0.86 12.20 9.91
N GLY A 14 0.10 13.11 9.70
CA GLY A 14 0.19 14.36 10.44
C GLY A 14 -1.04 15.25 10.27
N TRP A 15 -1.53 15.39 9.03
CA TRP A 15 -2.75 16.15 8.75
C TRP A 15 -3.98 15.50 9.40
N ILE A 16 -4.14 14.18 9.30
CA ILE A 16 -5.25 13.46 9.94
C ILE A 16 -5.18 13.63 11.46
N LYS A 17 -3.99 13.47 12.05
CA LYS A 17 -3.77 13.63 13.49
C LYS A 17 -4.17 15.02 13.98
N LYS A 18 -3.84 16.07 13.21
CA LYS A 18 -4.15 17.46 13.55
C LYS A 18 -5.64 17.80 13.38
N ASN A 19 -6.29 17.29 12.34
CA ASN A 19 -7.60 17.82 11.92
C ASN A 19 -8.78 16.88 12.17
N LEU A 20 -8.58 15.55 12.15
CA LEU A 20 -9.69 14.58 12.15
C LEU A 20 -9.62 13.55 13.26
N ALA A 21 -8.43 13.25 13.80
CA ALA A 21 -8.26 12.14 14.72
C ALA A 21 -8.93 12.35 16.08
N LYS A 22 -9.18 13.60 16.51
CA LYS A 22 -9.80 13.93 17.82
C LYS A 22 -9.15 13.17 18.98
N GLY A 23 -7.82 13.16 19.02
CA GLY A 23 -7.02 12.45 20.02
C GLY A 23 -6.85 10.94 19.80
N LYS A 24 -7.50 10.35 18.79
CA LYS A 24 -7.34 8.94 18.44
C LYS A 24 -5.99 8.68 17.75
N MET A 25 -5.53 7.44 17.85
CA MET A 25 -4.33 6.98 17.15
C MET A 25 -4.59 6.94 15.63
N VAL A 26 -3.63 7.45 14.86
CA VAL A 26 -3.62 7.33 13.39
C VAL A 26 -2.62 6.25 13.02
N LYS A 27 -3.07 5.24 12.26
CA LYS A 27 -2.22 4.19 11.70
C LYS A 27 -2.05 4.44 10.20
N GLY A 28 -0.83 4.27 9.70
CA GLY A 28 -0.54 4.33 8.27
C GLY A 28 -0.24 2.94 7.72
N VAL A 29 -0.54 2.73 6.45
CA VAL A 29 -0.19 1.50 5.74
C VAL A 29 0.46 1.87 4.41
N ILE A 30 1.62 1.27 4.12
CA ILE A 30 2.24 1.33 2.80
C ILE A 30 2.10 -0.04 2.15
N VAL A 31 1.51 -0.07 0.95
CA VAL A 31 1.30 -1.29 0.16
C VAL A 31 2.08 -1.16 -1.15
N ALA A 32 2.90 -2.15 -1.48
CA ALA A 32 3.72 -2.14 -2.71
C ALA A 32 3.91 -3.55 -3.27
N LYS A 33 4.29 -3.70 -4.53
CA LYS A 33 4.61 -5.02 -5.12
C LYS A 33 5.83 -5.65 -4.44
N SER A 34 6.81 -4.83 -4.11
CA SER A 34 7.97 -5.22 -3.33
C SER A 34 8.41 -4.06 -2.44
N ILE A 35 8.82 -4.38 -1.23
CA ILE A 35 9.28 -3.47 -0.20
C ILE A 35 10.81 -3.59 -0.11
N SER A 36 11.48 -2.47 -0.39
CA SER A 36 12.95 -2.41 -0.34
C SER A 36 13.47 -2.50 1.10
N SER A 37 14.70 -3.01 1.25
CA SER A 37 15.41 -3.04 2.55
C SER A 37 15.46 -1.64 3.18
N ASN A 38 15.77 -0.60 2.43
CA ASN A 38 15.81 0.78 2.94
C ASN A 38 14.47 1.21 3.53
N LEU A 39 13.34 0.83 2.91
CA LEU A 39 12.02 1.14 3.45
C LEU A 39 11.73 0.32 4.72
N ARG A 40 12.17 -0.95 4.79
CA ARG A 40 12.08 -1.78 6.02
C ARG A 40 12.91 -1.22 7.18
N HIS A 41 14.04 -0.56 6.90
CA HIS A 41 14.81 0.11 7.95
C HIS A 41 14.17 1.45 8.35
N ALA A 42 13.75 2.26 7.37
CA ALA A 42 13.17 3.58 7.63
C ALA A 42 11.89 3.52 8.49
N ILE A 43 11.07 2.47 8.32
CA ILE A 43 9.85 2.28 9.09
C ILE A 43 10.10 2.12 10.60
N VAL A 44 11.28 1.67 11.04
CA VAL A 44 11.61 1.52 12.47
C VAL A 44 11.48 2.86 13.21
N ALA A 45 11.76 3.98 12.55
CA ALA A 45 11.61 5.32 13.11
C ALA A 45 10.16 5.82 13.15
N VAL A 46 9.22 5.09 12.55
CA VAL A 46 7.81 5.49 12.39
C VAL A 46 6.87 4.34 12.80
N PRO A 47 6.83 3.97 14.10
CA PRO A 47 6.26 2.69 14.56
C PRO A 47 4.75 2.51 14.35
N ASN A 48 4.02 3.58 14.00
CA ASN A 48 2.58 3.54 13.72
C ASN A 48 2.26 3.32 12.23
N VAL A 49 3.23 2.86 11.45
CA VAL A 49 3.06 2.51 10.05
C VAL A 49 3.35 1.01 9.85
N SER A 50 2.58 0.36 8.97
CA SER A 50 2.79 -1.03 8.59
C SER A 50 3.10 -1.15 7.10
N LEU A 51 3.90 -2.15 6.73
CA LEU A 51 4.28 -2.43 5.35
C LEU A 51 3.62 -3.73 4.89
N PHE A 52 3.05 -3.73 3.68
CA PHE A 52 2.52 -4.93 3.04
C PHE A 52 3.04 -5.05 1.61
N GLU A 53 3.44 -6.26 1.24
CA GLU A 53 3.66 -6.63 -0.15
C GLU A 53 2.34 -7.19 -0.71
N TYR A 54 1.97 -6.78 -1.92
CA TYR A 54 0.83 -7.36 -2.64
C TYR A 54 1.30 -8.25 -3.77
N GLU A 55 0.51 -9.27 -4.07
CA GLU A 55 0.70 -10.15 -5.21
C GLU A 55 -0.54 -10.12 -6.10
N VAL A 56 -0.34 -10.21 -7.41
CA VAL A 56 -1.41 -10.30 -8.40
C VAL A 56 -1.42 -11.71 -8.96
N ALA A 57 -2.48 -12.46 -8.67
CA ALA A 57 -2.75 -13.74 -9.30
C ALA A 57 -3.73 -13.53 -10.46
N PHE A 58 -3.39 -14.01 -11.65
CA PHE A 58 -4.33 -14.08 -12.76
C PHE A 58 -4.32 -15.47 -13.38
N SER A 59 -5.48 -15.87 -13.87
CA SER A 59 -5.68 -17.14 -14.57
C SER A 59 -6.43 -16.83 -15.85
N LEU A 60 -6.07 -17.53 -16.93
CA LEU A 60 -6.65 -17.34 -18.25
C LEU A 60 -7.43 -18.60 -18.62
N ASN A 61 -8.63 -18.41 -19.13
CA ASN A 61 -9.46 -19.49 -19.63
C ASN A 61 -9.66 -19.32 -21.14
N GLN A 62 -9.40 -20.41 -21.86
CA GLN A 62 -9.90 -20.69 -23.21
C GLN A 62 -11.37 -20.29 -23.35
N ILE A 63 -11.73 -19.27 -24.16
CA ILE A 63 -13.13 -19.12 -24.60
C ILE A 63 -13.25 -19.77 -25.99
N GLN A 64 -14.27 -20.60 -26.19
CA GLN A 64 -14.60 -21.11 -27.52
C GLN A 64 -15.24 -19.98 -28.34
N GLU A 65 -14.89 -19.90 -29.62
CA GLU A 65 -15.56 -19.01 -30.56
C GLU A 65 -17.06 -19.35 -30.59
N ALA A 66 -17.91 -18.33 -30.79
CA ALA A 66 -19.34 -18.59 -30.94
C ALA A 66 -19.53 -19.53 -32.13
N ASP A 67 -20.26 -20.63 -31.94
CA ASP A 67 -20.64 -21.51 -33.04
C ASP A 67 -21.49 -20.71 -34.02
N GLU A 68 -20.92 -20.35 -35.17
CA GLU A 68 -21.71 -20.03 -36.36
C GLU A 68 -22.22 -21.34 -36.96
N SER A 69 -23.23 -21.93 -36.32
CA SER A 69 -24.12 -22.92 -36.95
C SER A 69 -25.53 -22.68 -36.40
N LEU A 70 -26.56 -22.33 -37.17
CA LEU A 70 -26.86 -22.36 -38.61
C LEU A 70 -27.69 -21.13 -38.99
#